data_AF-A0A6N9DW27-F1
#
_entry.id   AF-A0A6N9DW27-F1
#
_cell.length_a   1.000
_cell.length_b   1.000
_cell.length_c   1.000
_cell.angle_alpha   90.00
_cell.angle_beta   90.00
_cell.angle_gamma   90.00
#
_symmetry.space_group_name_H-M   'P 1'
#
loop_
_entity.id
_entity.type
_entity.pdbx_description
1 polymer ?
#
loop_
_entity_poly.entity_id
_entity_poly.type
_entity_poly.pdbx_seq_one_letter_code
_entity_poly.pdbx_strand_id
1 'polypeptide(L)'
;MSIPLSHLRFIVITLSALLLLGGCVRSAGPDLRGLELRDEIEKLSLQQAQRAFLRADYSRTVQLLNRFLRTYPQSPRSLEVHWWLARAYQKTGRLSSAVEHLRFLANTPTWNVYQTDARYRAAQLDERLGKSMAGKARKGVLLSLASVQTPGYMDLALSASQEIASDTILLDVPCRVDRVPSASQESFLIHAMRSAVEYVHSQKKAVYLGVTLRCLGQFARKSESGKWKDWAYDPSSGTLRRSSYYSLHFRDYQAFLVDWLARLHDLPLTGLVVRNAEPLGLSEGFNPLAMQLFAREFGVSFDPILMFGDDRTVFQTNSESGVRLPSVFWKWAGWKARERLRIIRSLVETLRVRLPHLEFGMTLQPQSVTEPMRGLIHFAEDWIDVARGPFDMFLVKVEGPDRKIVHSIAQGSSPESSEPNNDVTAVAEMAEYLGKPDKIWTIMAPRSGSAYRPSPMLPKGVGRIYERPAAP
;
A
#
# COMPACT_ATOMS: atom_id res chain seq x y z
N MET A 1 47.24 44.41 -29.16
CA MET A 1 46.99 45.68 -28.45
C MET A 1 46.45 45.34 -27.08
N SER A 2 47.32 45.42 -26.08
CA SER A 2 47.09 44.95 -24.72
C SER A 2 46.65 46.15 -23.88
N ILE A 3 45.43 46.12 -23.35
CA ILE A 3 44.92 47.20 -22.51
C ILE A 3 45.66 47.15 -21.16
N PRO A 4 46.29 48.25 -20.70
CA PRO A 4 47.08 48.25 -19.48
C PRO A 4 46.22 48.02 -18.23
N LEU A 5 46.71 47.14 -17.35
CA LEU A 5 46.07 46.65 -16.11
C LEU A 5 45.66 47.76 -15.10
N SER A 6 46.11 49.00 -15.30
CA SER A 6 45.82 50.14 -14.42
C SER A 6 44.39 50.67 -14.58
N HIS A 7 43.74 50.48 -15.74
CA HIS A 7 42.36 50.94 -15.95
C HIS A 7 41.30 49.95 -15.44
N LEU A 8 41.63 48.66 -15.31
CA LEU A 8 40.70 47.65 -14.77
C LEU A 8 40.46 47.85 -13.27
N ARG A 9 41.47 48.32 -12.53
CA ARG A 9 41.36 48.58 -11.08
C ARG A 9 40.46 49.77 -10.76
N PHE A 10 40.44 50.81 -11.60
CA PHE A 10 39.58 51.97 -11.38
C PHE A 10 38.10 51.66 -11.63
N ILE A 11 37.79 50.80 -12.62
CA ILE A 11 36.41 50.37 -12.91
C ILE A 11 35.89 49.44 -11.80
N VAL A 12 36.71 48.54 -11.26
CA VAL A 12 36.29 47.64 -10.16
C VAL A 12 36.06 48.41 -8.85
N ILE A 13 36.87 49.44 -8.55
CA ILE A 13 36.71 50.24 -7.33
C ILE A 13 35.50 51.19 -7.43
N THR A 14 35.21 51.75 -8.61
CA THR A 14 34.02 52.60 -8.80
C THR A 14 32.72 51.79 -8.84
N LEU A 15 32.72 50.56 -9.38
CA LEU A 15 31.55 49.66 -9.30
C LEU A 15 31.29 49.17 -7.86
N SER A 16 32.35 48.99 -7.05
CA SER A 16 32.22 48.57 -5.65
C SER A 16 31.69 49.69 -4.74
N ALA A 17 32.03 50.95 -5.03
CA ALA A 17 31.52 52.11 -4.28
C ALA A 17 30.04 52.43 -4.59
N LEU A 18 29.56 52.15 -5.81
CA LEU A 18 28.14 52.29 -6.16
C LEU A 18 27.25 51.14 -5.65
N LEU A 19 27.82 49.95 -5.38
CA LEU A 19 27.09 48.83 -4.77
C LEU A 19 26.97 48.92 -3.24
N LEU A 20 27.74 49.79 -2.57
CA LEU A 20 27.69 49.97 -1.12
C LEU A 20 26.80 51.15 -0.66
N LEU A 21 26.33 51.99 -1.58
CA LEU A 21 25.47 53.15 -1.28
C LEU A 21 24.04 53.02 -1.87
N GLY A 22 23.77 51.95 -2.61
CA GLY A 22 22.44 51.64 -3.15
C GLY A 22 21.75 50.51 -2.39
N GLY A 23 20.96 50.86 -1.37
CA GLY A 23 19.86 50.01 -0.92
C GLY A 23 20.03 49.34 0.44
N CYS A 24 20.04 50.15 1.51
CA CYS A 24 19.27 49.76 2.70
C CYS A 24 17.78 49.67 2.29
N VAL A 25 17.40 48.60 1.60
CA VAL A 25 15.99 48.20 1.50
C VAL A 25 15.61 47.83 2.93
N ARG A 26 14.86 48.71 3.59
CA ARG A 26 14.04 48.33 4.74
C ARG A 26 13.31 47.07 4.32
N SER A 27 13.69 45.92 4.87
CA SER A 27 12.84 44.75 4.84
C SER A 27 11.49 45.23 5.36
N ALA A 28 10.48 45.24 4.48
CA ALA A 28 9.12 45.42 4.93
C ALA A 28 8.92 44.42 6.06
N GLY A 29 8.61 44.92 7.27
CA GLY A 29 8.29 44.06 8.39
C GLY A 29 7.23 43.05 7.94
N PRO A 30 7.20 41.84 8.52
CA PRO A 30 6.27 40.81 8.11
C PRO A 30 4.85 41.40 8.06
N ASP A 31 4.16 41.21 6.94
CA ASP A 31 2.79 41.70 6.74
C ASP A 31 1.89 41.14 7.85
N LEU A 32 1.64 41.98 8.86
CA LEU A 32 0.92 41.61 10.08
C LEU A 32 -0.48 41.09 9.75
N ARG A 33 -1.12 41.63 8.70
CA ARG A 33 -2.45 41.17 8.24
C ARG A 33 -2.39 39.78 7.65
N GLY A 34 -1.34 39.47 6.88
CA GLY A 34 -1.10 38.13 6.34
C GLY A 34 -0.84 37.10 7.45
N LEU A 35 -0.13 37.49 8.50
CA LEU A 35 0.12 36.63 9.67
C LEU A 35 -1.15 36.39 10.50
N GLU A 36 -1.96 37.41 10.74
CA GLU A 36 -3.25 37.29 11.44
C GLU A 36 -4.23 36.39 10.68
N LEU A 37 -4.36 36.60 9.37
CA LEU A 37 -5.22 35.78 8.52
C LEU A 37 -4.75 34.32 8.51
N ARG A 38 -3.44 34.09 8.50
CA ARG A 38 -2.87 32.73 8.56
C ARG A 38 -3.19 32.04 9.89
N ASP A 39 -3.02 32.71 11.04
CA ASP A 39 -3.38 32.11 12.34
C ASP A 39 -4.87 31.78 12.40
N GLU A 40 -5.74 32.65 11.86
CA GLU A 40 -7.18 32.41 11.82
C GLU A 40 -7.52 31.16 10.97
N ILE A 41 -6.93 31.02 9.78
CA ILE A 41 -7.14 29.85 8.91
C ILE A 41 -6.63 28.57 9.58
N GLU A 42 -5.46 28.63 10.23
CA GLU A 42 -4.90 27.48 10.96
C GLU A 42 -5.83 27.08 12.12
N LYS A 43 -6.32 28.06 12.89
CA LYS A 43 -7.29 27.83 13.98
C LYS A 43 -8.58 27.21 13.49
N LEU A 44 -9.16 27.74 12.41
CA LEU A 44 -10.38 27.20 11.81
C LEU A 44 -10.19 25.76 11.30
N SER A 45 -9.06 25.48 10.67
CA SER A 45 -8.71 24.15 10.17
C SER A 45 -8.62 23.13 11.32
N LEU A 46 -7.99 23.51 12.43
CA LEU A 46 -7.91 22.65 13.62
C LEU A 46 -9.27 22.46 14.30
N GLN A 47 -10.07 23.52 14.45
CA GLN A 47 -11.43 23.43 15.00
C GLN A 47 -12.33 22.52 14.17
N GLN A 48 -12.20 22.54 12.84
CA GLN A 48 -12.95 21.65 11.96
C GLN A 48 -12.62 20.18 12.26
N ALA A 49 -11.33 19.85 12.44
CA ALA A 49 -10.90 18.51 12.79
C ALA A 49 -11.41 18.07 14.18
N GLN A 50 -11.37 18.97 15.17
CA GLN A 50 -11.90 18.69 16.52
C GLN A 50 -13.41 18.42 16.51
N ARG A 51 -14.18 19.17 15.71
CA ARG A 51 -15.62 18.91 15.54
C ARG A 51 -15.89 17.55 14.91
N ALA A 52 -15.09 17.14 13.93
CA ALA A 52 -15.19 15.80 13.36
C ALA A 52 -14.90 14.71 14.42
N PHE A 53 -13.89 14.93 15.26
CA PHE A 53 -13.55 14.01 16.35
C PHE A 53 -14.69 13.86 17.36
N LEU A 54 -15.31 14.97 17.76
CA LEU A 54 -16.45 14.96 18.69
C LEU A 54 -17.67 14.23 18.14
N ARG A 55 -17.83 14.18 16.81
CA ARG A 55 -18.87 13.41 16.12
C ARG A 55 -18.50 11.92 15.93
N ALA A 56 -17.39 11.48 16.53
CA ALA A 56 -16.80 10.15 16.33
C ALA A 56 -16.41 9.84 14.86
N ASP A 57 -16.30 10.86 14.00
CA ASP A 57 -15.81 10.71 12.63
C ASP A 57 -14.27 10.76 12.62
N TYR A 58 -13.67 9.71 13.19
CA TYR A 58 -12.22 9.63 13.41
C TYR A 58 -11.46 9.52 12.09
N SER A 59 -12.01 8.85 11.08
CA SER A 59 -11.40 8.74 9.75
C SER A 59 -11.28 10.11 9.09
N ARG A 60 -12.34 10.93 9.12
CA ARG A 60 -12.27 12.32 8.63
C ARG A 60 -11.35 13.18 9.48
N THR A 61 -11.34 13.00 10.79
CA THR A 61 -10.43 13.70 11.70
C THR A 61 -8.97 13.49 11.28
N VAL A 62 -8.56 12.22 11.08
CA VAL A 62 -7.22 11.87 10.61
C VAL A 62 -6.90 12.54 9.27
N GLN A 63 -7.84 12.55 8.33
CA GLN A 63 -7.64 13.21 7.02
C GLN A 63 -7.41 14.72 7.16
N LEU A 64 -8.24 15.42 7.94
CA LEU A 64 -8.14 16.87 8.16
C LEU A 64 -6.83 17.25 8.86
N LEU A 65 -6.43 16.51 9.88
CA LEU A 65 -5.20 16.77 10.64
C LEU A 65 -3.95 16.45 9.82
N ASN A 66 -3.93 15.36 9.04
CA ASN A 66 -2.82 15.09 8.11
C ASN A 66 -2.71 16.17 7.03
N ARG A 67 -3.84 16.71 6.55
CA ARG A 67 -3.82 17.86 5.64
C ARG A 67 -3.21 19.08 6.34
N PHE A 68 -3.59 19.36 7.59
CA PHE A 68 -3.01 20.45 8.37
C PHE A 68 -1.47 20.34 8.43
N LEU A 69 -0.92 19.16 8.79
CA LEU A 69 0.54 18.99 8.89
C LEU A 69 1.26 19.16 7.54
N ARG A 70 0.61 18.79 6.43
CA ARG A 70 1.17 19.03 5.09
C ARG A 70 1.14 20.51 4.69
N THR A 71 0.05 21.21 5.02
CA THR A 71 -0.15 22.61 4.62
C THR A 71 0.61 23.58 5.54
N TYR A 72 0.74 23.26 6.84
CA TYR A 72 1.34 24.12 7.86
C TYR A 72 2.39 23.37 8.71
N PRO A 73 3.46 22.81 8.11
CA PRO A 73 4.40 21.94 8.80
C PRO A 73 5.17 22.60 9.96
N GLN A 74 5.37 23.92 9.90
CA GLN A 74 6.07 24.70 10.94
C GLN A 74 5.12 25.45 11.89
N SER A 75 3.81 25.19 11.82
CA SER A 75 2.85 25.87 12.71
C SER A 75 3.11 25.49 14.18
N PRO A 76 3.03 26.44 15.12
CA PRO A 76 3.07 26.12 16.56
C PRO A 76 1.91 25.21 16.98
N ARG A 77 0.80 25.19 16.22
CA ARG A 77 -0.34 24.30 16.46
C ARG A 77 -0.08 22.86 16.02
N SER A 78 1.04 22.58 15.35
CA SER A 78 1.44 21.22 14.97
C SER A 78 1.49 20.27 16.18
N LEU A 79 1.95 20.75 17.34
CA LEU A 79 1.98 19.94 18.56
C LEU A 79 0.58 19.47 18.98
N GLU A 80 -0.41 20.36 18.95
CA GLU A 80 -1.80 20.00 19.22
C GLU A 80 -2.36 19.06 18.14
N VAL A 81 -2.00 19.27 16.88
CA VAL A 81 -2.41 18.41 15.76
C VAL A 81 -1.88 16.98 15.93
N HIS A 82 -0.61 16.81 16.32
CA HIS A 82 -0.03 15.51 16.65
C HIS A 82 -0.77 14.83 17.81
N TRP A 83 -1.19 15.59 18.83
CA TRP A 83 -1.97 15.07 19.96
C TRP A 83 -3.34 14.56 19.52
N TRP A 84 -4.07 15.32 18.71
CA TRP A 84 -5.37 14.90 18.17
C TRP A 84 -5.24 13.72 17.20
N LEU A 85 -4.17 13.67 16.39
CA LEU A 85 -3.88 12.53 15.52
C LEU A 85 -3.67 11.25 16.33
N ALA A 86 -2.84 11.30 17.38
CA ALA A 86 -2.63 10.15 18.25
C ALA A 86 -3.95 9.60 18.81
N ARG A 87 -4.81 10.50 19.32
CA ARG A 87 -6.13 10.13 19.86
C ARG A 87 -7.07 9.56 18.80
N ALA A 88 -7.11 10.18 17.62
CA ALA A 88 -7.94 9.69 16.51
C ALA A 88 -7.48 8.29 16.08
N TYR A 89 -6.17 8.07 15.96
CA TYR A 89 -5.61 6.75 15.65
C TYR A 89 -5.90 5.71 16.74
N GLN A 90 -5.84 6.06 18.02
CA GLN A 90 -6.27 5.17 19.11
C GLN A 90 -7.74 4.75 18.95
N LYS A 91 -8.61 5.70 18.62
CA LYS A 91 -10.04 5.44 18.41
C LYS A 91 -10.33 4.58 17.18
N THR A 92 -9.48 4.65 16.15
CA THR A 92 -9.57 3.76 14.98
C THR A 92 -8.79 2.45 15.12
N GLY A 93 -8.22 2.15 16.29
CA GLY A 93 -7.39 0.94 16.51
C GLY A 93 -6.04 0.95 15.78
N ARG A 94 -5.61 2.08 15.22
CA ARG A 94 -4.32 2.25 14.54
C ARG A 94 -3.21 2.56 15.55
N LEU A 95 -3.01 1.65 16.50
CA LEU A 95 -2.18 1.89 17.67
C LEU A 95 -0.73 2.22 17.31
N SER A 96 -0.15 1.56 16.30
CA SER A 96 1.20 1.86 15.80
C SER A 96 1.35 3.30 15.31
N SER A 97 0.38 3.80 14.55
CA SER A 97 0.37 5.21 14.12
C SER A 97 0.17 6.16 15.30
N ALA A 98 -0.65 5.77 16.28
CA ALA A 98 -0.84 6.57 17.49
C ALA A 98 0.46 6.73 18.29
N VAL A 99 1.21 5.63 18.48
CA VAL A 99 2.51 5.62 19.16
C VAL A 99 3.50 6.55 18.47
N GLU A 100 3.56 6.54 17.13
CA GLU A 100 4.46 7.41 16.36
C GLU A 100 4.24 8.90 16.72
N HIS A 101 2.98 9.35 16.71
CA HIS A 101 2.64 10.74 17.06
C HIS A 101 2.87 11.05 18.54
N LEU A 102 2.64 10.10 19.45
CA LEU A 102 2.94 10.28 20.88
C LEU A 102 4.44 10.36 21.14
N ARG A 103 5.25 9.52 20.49
CA ARG A 103 6.72 9.57 20.58
C ARG A 103 7.28 10.89 20.07
N PHE A 104 6.73 11.43 18.99
CA PHE A 104 7.08 12.77 18.51
C PHE A 104 6.89 13.83 19.60
N LEU A 105 5.72 13.86 20.25
CA LEU A 105 5.43 14.81 21.33
C LEU A 105 6.32 14.61 22.56
N ALA A 106 6.54 13.35 22.93
CA ALA A 106 7.37 12.93 24.06
C ALA A 106 8.85 13.32 23.91
N ASN A 107 9.37 13.25 22.68
CA ASN A 107 10.78 13.43 22.36
C ASN A 107 11.11 14.79 21.75
N THR A 108 10.11 15.68 21.62
CA THR A 108 10.36 17.06 21.21
C THR A 108 11.30 17.74 22.22
N PRO A 109 12.42 18.36 21.79
CA PRO A 109 13.40 18.95 22.70
C PRO A 109 12.85 20.11 23.52
N THR A 110 11.91 20.87 22.94
CA THR A 110 11.22 21.96 23.63
C THR A 110 10.07 21.43 24.47
N TRP A 111 9.91 22.00 25.66
CA TRP A 111 8.79 21.68 26.53
C TRP A 111 7.46 21.94 25.80
N ASN A 112 6.53 21.00 25.94
CA ASN A 112 5.18 21.14 25.44
C ASN A 112 4.19 20.52 26.44
N VAL A 113 2.97 21.05 26.46
CA VAL A 113 1.92 20.63 27.41
C VAL A 113 1.55 19.14 27.30
N TYR A 114 1.83 18.51 26.16
CA TYR A 114 1.48 17.11 25.90
C TYR A 114 2.60 16.13 26.28
N GLN A 115 3.80 16.60 26.62
CA GLN A 115 5.01 15.78 26.65
C GLN A 115 4.93 14.62 27.66
N THR A 116 4.50 14.89 28.89
CA THR A 116 4.38 13.89 29.96
C THR A 116 3.32 12.85 29.64
N ASP A 117 2.12 13.30 29.27
CA ASP A 117 1.01 12.44 28.89
C ASP A 117 1.35 11.58 27.67
N ALA A 118 2.05 12.16 26.70
CA ALA A 118 2.46 11.45 25.50
C ALA A 118 3.48 10.36 25.81
N ARG A 119 4.46 10.59 26.71
CA ARG A 119 5.40 9.56 27.18
C ARG A 119 4.66 8.39 27.84
N TYR A 120 3.78 8.71 28.78
CA TYR A 120 3.03 7.68 29.51
C TYR A 120 2.15 6.85 28.56
N ARG A 121 1.37 7.51 27.69
CA ARG A 121 0.50 6.84 26.72
C ARG A 121 1.29 6.04 25.69
N ALA A 122 2.44 6.54 25.23
CA ALA A 122 3.31 5.80 24.32
C ALA A 122 3.79 4.50 24.97
N ALA A 123 4.26 4.56 26.23
CA ALA A 123 4.68 3.37 26.96
C ALA A 123 3.56 2.33 27.13
N GLN A 124 2.33 2.77 27.48
CA GLN A 124 1.18 1.87 27.59
C GLN A 124 0.80 1.21 26.25
N LEU A 125 0.86 1.97 25.16
CA LEU A 125 0.59 1.41 23.84
C LEU A 125 1.71 0.48 23.37
N ASP A 126 2.96 0.79 23.70
CA ASP A 126 4.11 -0.07 23.41
C ASP A 126 4.00 -1.41 24.14
N GLU A 127 3.56 -1.41 25.39
CA GLU A 127 3.30 -2.65 26.12
C GLU A 127 2.21 -3.49 25.42
N ARG A 128 1.13 -2.85 24.96
CA ARG A 128 0.02 -3.52 24.27
C ARG A 128 0.35 -4.02 22.87
N LEU A 129 1.23 -3.32 22.16
CA LEU A 129 1.68 -3.69 20.82
C LEU A 129 2.81 -4.73 20.85
N GLY A 130 3.41 -4.99 22.02
CA GLY A 130 4.74 -5.59 22.09
C GLY A 130 5.78 -4.63 21.49
N LYS A 131 7.00 -5.11 21.19
CA LYS A 131 8.00 -4.28 20.47
C LYS A 131 7.45 -3.91 19.08
N SER A 132 6.67 -2.83 19.00
CA SER A 132 6.12 -2.30 17.76
C SER A 132 7.29 -1.83 16.90
N MET A 133 7.47 -2.51 15.77
CA MET A 133 8.53 -2.24 14.79
C MET A 133 8.02 -1.32 13.66
N ALA A 134 6.90 -0.64 13.90
CA ALA A 134 6.28 0.27 12.95
C ALA A 134 7.22 1.43 12.60
N GLY A 135 7.23 1.78 11.31
CA GLY A 135 8.01 2.90 10.80
C GLY A 135 9.47 2.59 10.46
N LYS A 136 9.84 1.30 10.40
CA LYS A 136 11.19 0.87 10.02
C LYS A 136 11.18 0.20 8.66
N ALA A 137 12.07 0.65 7.78
CA ALA A 137 12.42 -0.05 6.55
C ALA A 137 12.82 -1.49 6.88
N ARG A 138 12.07 -2.48 6.37
CA ARG A 138 12.33 -3.90 6.68
C ARG A 138 13.19 -4.56 5.63
N LYS A 139 13.95 -5.56 6.05
CA LYS A 139 14.58 -6.52 5.14
C LYS A 139 13.97 -7.88 5.42
N GLY A 140 13.45 -8.53 4.38
CA GLY A 140 12.73 -9.78 4.57
C GLY A 140 12.87 -10.77 3.43
N VAL A 141 12.36 -11.97 3.67
CA VAL A 141 12.24 -13.03 2.66
C VAL A 141 10.76 -13.35 2.47
N LEU A 142 10.32 -13.46 1.22
CA LEU A 142 9.00 -13.96 0.86
C LEU A 142 9.09 -15.46 0.58
N LEU A 143 8.25 -16.24 1.26
CA LEU A 143 8.15 -17.69 1.14
C LEU A 143 6.72 -18.06 0.78
N SER A 144 6.54 -19.01 -0.14
CA SER A 144 5.23 -19.63 -0.37
C SER A 144 4.98 -20.69 0.69
N LEU A 145 3.83 -20.63 1.35
CA LEU A 145 3.43 -21.63 2.34
C LEU A 145 3.32 -23.04 1.73
N ALA A 146 3.03 -23.16 0.43
CA ALA A 146 3.05 -24.45 -0.26
C ALA A 146 4.45 -25.10 -0.24
N SER A 147 5.52 -24.29 -0.28
CA SER A 147 6.90 -24.77 -0.28
C SER A 147 7.44 -25.08 1.11
N VAL A 148 6.83 -24.51 2.17
CA VAL A 148 7.22 -24.74 3.57
C VAL A 148 7.14 -26.22 3.97
N GLN A 149 6.33 -27.00 3.26
CA GLN A 149 6.15 -28.43 3.50
C GLN A 149 7.27 -29.29 2.94
N THR A 150 8.06 -28.75 2.01
CA THR A 150 9.22 -29.46 1.48
C THR A 150 10.27 -29.57 2.59
N PRO A 151 10.70 -30.80 2.97
CA PRO A 151 11.71 -30.99 4.00
C PRO A 151 12.96 -30.15 3.74
N GLY A 152 13.48 -29.47 4.77
CA GLY A 152 14.65 -28.60 4.67
C GLY A 152 14.43 -27.24 3.97
N TYR A 153 13.27 -26.99 3.36
CA TYR A 153 13.00 -25.69 2.72
C TYR A 153 13.01 -24.53 3.72
N MET A 154 12.44 -24.74 4.90
CA MET A 154 12.45 -23.71 5.96
C MET A 154 13.87 -23.41 6.45
N ASP A 155 14.73 -24.42 6.57
CA ASP A 155 16.12 -24.22 7.00
C ASP A 155 16.94 -23.49 5.93
N LEU A 156 16.71 -23.82 4.66
CA LEU A 156 17.30 -23.11 3.53
C LEU A 156 16.81 -21.65 3.49
N ALA A 157 15.51 -21.43 3.71
CA ALA A 157 14.91 -20.10 3.75
C ALA A 157 15.44 -19.25 4.93
N LEU A 158 15.68 -19.86 6.09
CA LEU A 158 16.25 -19.18 7.23
C LEU A 158 17.74 -18.87 7.05
N SER A 159 18.51 -19.81 6.49
CA SER A 159 19.92 -19.56 6.11
C SER A 159 20.02 -18.38 5.14
N ALA A 160 19.19 -18.39 4.10
CA ALA A 160 19.03 -17.27 3.17
C ALA A 160 18.65 -15.96 3.85
N SER A 161 17.74 -16.04 4.83
CA SER A 161 17.30 -14.89 5.62
C SER A 161 18.45 -14.31 6.46
N GLN A 162 19.35 -15.14 6.98
CA GLN A 162 20.54 -14.71 7.72
C GLN A 162 21.59 -14.04 6.82
N GLU A 163 21.84 -14.57 5.62
CA GLU A 163 22.78 -14.00 4.64
C GLU A 163 22.49 -12.53 4.31
N ILE A 164 21.21 -12.17 4.21
CA ILE A 164 20.78 -10.80 3.92
C ILE A 164 20.50 -9.96 5.19
N ALA A 165 20.82 -10.50 6.37
CA ALA A 165 20.52 -9.92 7.68
C ALA A 165 19.05 -9.47 7.80
N SER A 166 18.13 -10.30 7.33
CA SER A 166 16.69 -9.99 7.37
C SER A 166 16.09 -10.24 8.75
N ASP A 167 15.19 -9.35 9.14
CA ASP A 167 14.44 -9.40 10.39
C ASP A 167 12.98 -9.83 10.18
N THR A 168 12.59 -10.12 8.94
CA THR A 168 11.20 -10.30 8.53
C THR A 168 11.03 -11.49 7.59
N ILE A 169 9.98 -12.27 7.78
CA ILE A 169 9.52 -13.30 6.84
C ILE A 169 8.08 -12.99 6.45
N LEU A 170 7.79 -12.98 5.15
CA LEU A 170 6.44 -12.89 4.60
C LEU A 170 6.05 -14.29 4.08
N LEU A 171 5.10 -14.93 4.74
CA LEU A 171 4.53 -16.22 4.34
C LEU A 171 3.31 -15.98 3.45
N ASP A 172 3.38 -16.37 2.19
CA ASP A 172 2.27 -16.23 1.23
C ASP A 172 1.37 -17.45 1.26
N VAL A 173 0.08 -17.25 1.49
CA VAL A 173 -0.94 -18.29 1.43
C VAL A 173 -1.43 -18.40 -0.01
N PRO A 174 -1.18 -19.53 -0.69
CA PRO A 174 -1.50 -19.68 -2.11
C PRO A 174 -3.01 -19.78 -2.34
N CYS A 175 -3.44 -19.37 -3.53
CA CYS A 175 -4.83 -19.49 -3.95
C CYS A 175 -5.28 -20.93 -4.25
N ARG A 176 -4.36 -21.86 -4.47
CA ARG A 176 -4.65 -23.29 -4.63
C ARG A 176 -3.62 -24.13 -3.89
N VAL A 177 -4.08 -25.20 -3.26
CA VAL A 177 -3.24 -26.21 -2.63
C VAL A 177 -3.49 -27.52 -3.38
N ASP A 178 -2.76 -27.72 -4.47
CA ASP A 178 -3.03 -28.80 -5.45
C ASP A 178 -2.82 -30.22 -4.88
N ARG A 179 -2.21 -30.34 -3.69
CA ARG A 179 -1.79 -31.62 -3.10
C ARG A 179 -2.69 -32.13 -1.96
N VAL A 180 -3.82 -31.49 -1.66
CA VAL A 180 -4.64 -31.83 -0.48
C VAL A 180 -6.12 -32.02 -0.84
N PRO A 181 -6.76 -33.13 -0.41
CA PRO A 181 -8.20 -33.33 -0.57
C PRO A 181 -9.03 -32.21 0.05
N SER A 182 -10.06 -31.73 -0.64
CA SER A 182 -10.88 -30.57 -0.21
C SER A 182 -11.44 -30.63 1.22
N ALA A 183 -11.73 -31.81 1.75
CA ALA A 183 -12.29 -31.98 3.10
C ALA A 183 -11.28 -31.72 4.24
N SER A 184 -9.96 -31.76 3.95
CA SER A 184 -8.90 -31.54 4.95
C SER A 184 -8.04 -30.32 4.68
N GLN A 185 -8.32 -29.56 3.61
CA GLN A 185 -7.52 -28.41 3.18
C GLN A 185 -7.39 -27.33 4.26
N GLU A 186 -8.47 -26.99 4.96
CA GLU A 186 -8.44 -25.95 6.00
C GLU A 186 -7.56 -26.37 7.19
N SER A 187 -7.82 -27.54 7.78
CA SER A 187 -7.06 -28.05 8.93
C SER A 187 -5.57 -28.22 8.60
N PHE A 188 -5.29 -28.72 7.40
CA PHE A 188 -3.92 -28.88 6.92
C PHE A 188 -3.20 -27.54 6.76
N LEU A 189 -3.86 -26.54 6.16
CA LEU A 189 -3.29 -25.20 5.99
C LEU A 189 -3.03 -24.54 7.34
N ILE A 190 -4.00 -24.60 8.27
CA ILE A 190 -3.86 -24.03 9.61
C ILE A 190 -2.69 -24.68 10.36
N HIS A 191 -2.54 -26.00 10.27
CA HIS A 191 -1.42 -26.69 10.89
C HIS A 191 -0.08 -26.30 10.26
N ALA A 192 0.01 -26.28 8.92
CA ALA A 192 1.22 -25.85 8.22
C ALA A 192 1.59 -24.40 8.54
N MET A 193 0.60 -23.50 8.59
CA MET A 193 0.79 -22.11 9.01
C MET A 193 1.30 -22.02 10.44
N ARG A 194 0.67 -22.73 11.38
CA ARG A 194 1.06 -22.72 12.79
C ARG A 194 2.52 -23.14 12.96
N SER A 195 2.89 -24.29 12.40
CA SER A 195 4.25 -24.81 12.46
C SER A 195 5.26 -23.83 11.84
N ALA A 196 4.94 -23.25 10.67
CA ALA A 196 5.80 -22.28 10.00
C ALA A 196 6.00 -21.00 10.83
N VAL A 197 4.90 -20.45 11.35
CA VAL A 197 4.92 -19.20 12.12
C VAL A 197 5.66 -19.40 13.44
N GLU A 198 5.38 -20.48 14.18
CA GLU A 198 6.08 -20.80 15.43
C GLU A 198 7.58 -21.01 15.20
N TYR A 199 7.94 -21.71 14.12
CA TYR A 199 9.35 -21.92 13.78
C TYR A 199 10.06 -20.60 13.49
N VAL A 200 9.49 -19.71 12.66
CA VAL A 200 10.09 -18.40 12.37
C VAL A 200 10.11 -17.50 13.60
N HIS A 201 9.06 -17.54 14.42
CA HIS A 201 8.97 -16.74 15.65
C HIS A 201 10.04 -17.15 16.66
N SER A 202 10.37 -18.44 16.77
CA SER A 202 11.48 -18.93 17.62
C SER A 202 12.83 -18.30 17.25
N GLN A 203 13.00 -17.89 16.00
CA GLN A 203 14.18 -17.19 15.48
C GLN A 203 14.15 -15.67 15.73
N LYS A 204 13.18 -15.18 16.51
CA LYS A 204 12.98 -13.76 16.85
C LYS A 204 12.80 -12.85 15.61
N LYS A 205 12.24 -13.39 14.53
CA LYS A 205 11.91 -12.66 13.30
C LYS A 205 10.45 -12.24 13.31
N ALA A 206 10.15 -11.09 12.67
CA ALA A 206 8.79 -10.66 12.41
C ALA A 206 8.16 -11.54 11.33
N VAL A 207 6.89 -11.92 11.52
CA VAL A 207 6.17 -12.81 10.59
C VAL A 207 4.95 -12.08 10.04
N TYR A 208 4.88 -11.98 8.72
CA TYR A 208 3.73 -11.45 8.02
C TYR A 208 3.05 -12.55 7.23
N LEU A 209 1.72 -12.55 7.23
CA LEU A 209 0.93 -13.48 6.44
C LEU A 209 0.34 -12.75 5.23
N GLY A 210 0.74 -13.15 4.03
CA GLY A 210 0.13 -12.71 2.77
C GLY A 210 -1.09 -13.55 2.42
N VAL A 211 -2.25 -12.93 2.23
CA VAL A 211 -3.49 -13.63 1.86
C VAL A 211 -4.21 -12.95 0.70
N THR A 212 -4.63 -13.74 -0.29
CA THR A 212 -5.54 -13.27 -1.34
C THR A 212 -6.98 -13.50 -0.89
N LEU A 213 -7.67 -12.43 -0.47
CA LEU A 213 -9.03 -12.53 0.09
C LEU A 213 -10.03 -13.21 -0.85
N ARG A 214 -9.87 -13.08 -2.16
CA ARG A 214 -10.73 -13.71 -3.18
C ARG A 214 -10.49 -15.22 -3.34
N CYS A 215 -9.53 -15.79 -2.63
CA CYS A 215 -9.20 -17.21 -2.68
C CYS A 215 -9.60 -17.95 -1.39
N LEU A 216 -9.76 -17.25 -0.26
CA LEU A 216 -10.03 -17.86 1.04
C LEU A 216 -11.36 -18.64 1.11
N GLY A 217 -12.32 -18.37 0.22
CA GLY A 217 -13.57 -19.13 0.13
C GLY A 217 -13.37 -20.61 -0.21
N GLN A 218 -12.18 -21.02 -0.68
CA GLN A 218 -11.85 -22.43 -0.84
C GLN A 218 -11.78 -23.19 0.49
N PHE A 219 -11.56 -22.47 1.58
CA PHE A 219 -11.52 -23.02 2.94
C PHE A 219 -12.88 -22.99 3.64
N ALA A 220 -13.94 -22.53 2.95
CA ALA A 220 -15.30 -22.60 3.49
C ALA A 220 -15.92 -23.97 3.23
N ARG A 221 -17.01 -24.28 3.95
CA ARG A 221 -17.77 -25.51 3.72
C ARG A 221 -18.28 -25.55 2.29
N LYS A 222 -18.24 -26.74 1.65
CA LYS A 222 -18.59 -26.92 0.23
C LYS A 222 -20.00 -26.43 -0.12
N SER A 223 -20.95 -26.51 0.81
CA SER A 223 -22.33 -26.01 0.66
C SER A 223 -22.43 -24.49 0.60
N GLU A 224 -21.44 -23.77 1.11
CA GLU A 224 -21.40 -22.30 1.23
C GLU A 224 -20.54 -21.70 0.11
N SER A 225 -19.36 -22.25 -0.14
CA SER A 225 -18.37 -21.67 -1.06
C SER A 225 -18.88 -21.51 -2.50
N GLY A 226 -19.71 -22.44 -2.98
CA GLY A 226 -20.29 -22.37 -4.33
C GLY A 226 -21.16 -21.14 -4.57
N LYS A 227 -21.79 -20.59 -3.54
CA LYS A 227 -22.69 -19.43 -3.63
C LYS A 227 -21.95 -18.11 -3.83
N TRP A 228 -20.70 -18.04 -3.37
CA TRP A 228 -19.91 -16.81 -3.37
C TRP A 228 -19.00 -16.66 -4.60
N LYS A 229 -19.06 -17.59 -5.55
CA LYS A 229 -18.25 -17.54 -6.76
C LYS A 229 -18.54 -16.28 -7.57
N ASP A 230 -17.47 -15.66 -8.03
CA ASP A 230 -17.57 -14.54 -8.96
C ASP A 230 -17.84 -15.04 -10.39
N TRP A 231 -18.08 -14.11 -11.31
CA TRP A 231 -18.30 -14.41 -12.72
C TRP A 231 -17.30 -13.63 -13.57
N ALA A 232 -16.80 -14.31 -14.60
CA ALA A 232 -15.85 -13.78 -15.56
C ALA A 232 -16.40 -13.92 -16.98
N TYR A 233 -16.15 -12.93 -17.82
CA TYR A 233 -16.40 -13.02 -19.25
C TYR A 233 -15.23 -13.74 -19.92
N ASP A 234 -15.54 -14.74 -20.73
CA ASP A 234 -14.58 -15.48 -21.54
C ASP A 234 -14.66 -15.01 -23.00
N PRO A 235 -13.68 -14.21 -23.48
CA PRO A 235 -13.68 -13.68 -24.84
C PRO A 235 -13.59 -14.76 -25.92
N SER A 236 -13.11 -15.95 -25.58
CA SER A 236 -12.99 -17.05 -26.55
C SER A 236 -14.35 -17.68 -26.87
N SER A 237 -15.24 -17.74 -25.87
CA SER A 237 -16.58 -18.30 -26.03
C SER A 237 -17.68 -17.25 -26.13
N GLY A 238 -17.39 -15.98 -25.85
CA GLY A 238 -18.39 -14.92 -25.82
C GLY A 238 -19.41 -15.08 -24.69
N THR A 239 -19.07 -15.85 -23.64
CA THR A 239 -20.00 -16.20 -22.56
C THR A 239 -19.47 -15.83 -21.19
N LEU A 240 -20.40 -15.61 -20.26
CA LEU A 240 -20.05 -15.53 -18.85
C LEU A 240 -19.87 -16.93 -18.26
N ARG A 241 -18.77 -17.10 -17.51
CA ARG A 241 -18.43 -18.34 -16.80
C ARG A 241 -18.18 -18.05 -15.34
N ARG A 242 -18.35 -19.07 -14.49
CA ARG A 242 -17.97 -18.97 -13.08
C ARG A 242 -16.47 -18.78 -12.98
N SER A 243 -16.06 -17.80 -12.19
CA SER A 243 -14.66 -17.56 -11.87
C SER A 243 -14.11 -18.64 -10.93
N SER A 244 -12.80 -18.82 -10.96
CA SER A 244 -12.07 -19.55 -9.91
C SER A 244 -12.12 -18.81 -8.56
N TYR A 245 -12.36 -17.50 -8.58
CA TYR A 245 -12.32 -16.63 -7.41
C TYR A 245 -13.69 -16.36 -6.79
N TYR A 246 -13.68 -15.89 -5.55
CA TYR A 246 -14.87 -15.52 -4.79
C TYR A 246 -15.08 -14.01 -4.83
N SER A 247 -16.35 -13.61 -4.95
CA SER A 247 -16.75 -12.21 -4.97
C SER A 247 -16.85 -11.67 -3.56
N LEU A 248 -16.17 -10.56 -3.29
CA LEU A 248 -16.21 -9.88 -1.99
C LEU A 248 -17.55 -9.21 -1.70
N HIS A 249 -18.47 -9.12 -2.67
CA HIS A 249 -19.75 -8.44 -2.52
C HIS A 249 -20.74 -9.19 -1.61
N PHE A 250 -20.58 -10.50 -1.45
CA PHE A 250 -21.44 -11.32 -0.60
C PHE A 250 -21.16 -11.05 0.88
N ARG A 251 -22.20 -10.65 1.64
CA ARG A 251 -22.07 -10.34 3.08
C ARG A 251 -21.68 -11.56 3.91
N ASP A 252 -22.25 -12.72 3.61
CA ASP A 252 -21.90 -13.98 4.29
C ASP A 252 -20.43 -14.34 4.05
N TYR A 253 -19.90 -14.05 2.84
CA TYR A 253 -18.49 -14.24 2.56
C TYR A 253 -17.61 -13.26 3.33
N GLN A 254 -18.03 -11.99 3.45
CA GLN A 254 -17.32 -11.01 4.29
C GLN A 254 -17.28 -11.44 5.75
N ALA A 255 -18.38 -11.97 6.30
CA ALA A 255 -18.43 -12.52 7.65
C ALA A 255 -17.49 -13.72 7.82
N PHE A 256 -17.52 -14.66 6.86
CA PHE A 256 -16.57 -15.77 6.82
C PHE A 256 -15.11 -15.29 6.82
N LEU A 257 -14.77 -14.26 6.02
CA LEU A 257 -13.41 -13.70 5.97
C LEU A 257 -13.00 -13.11 7.33
N VAL A 258 -13.89 -12.37 7.99
CA VAL A 258 -13.63 -11.82 9.33
C VAL A 258 -13.33 -12.94 10.32
N ASP A 259 -14.16 -13.99 10.36
CA ASP A 259 -13.99 -15.07 11.33
C ASP A 259 -12.79 -15.97 11.00
N TRP A 260 -12.53 -16.22 9.72
CA TRP A 260 -11.34 -16.95 9.28
C TRP A 260 -10.05 -16.21 9.66
N LEU A 261 -9.99 -14.90 9.39
CA LEU A 261 -8.81 -14.09 9.71
C LEU A 261 -8.68 -13.80 11.22
N ALA A 262 -9.78 -13.73 11.97
CA ALA A 262 -9.74 -13.55 13.42
C ALA A 262 -9.14 -14.77 14.15
N ARG A 263 -9.24 -15.99 13.58
CA ARG A 263 -8.57 -17.18 14.12
C ARG A 263 -7.04 -17.10 14.09
N LEU A 264 -6.47 -16.12 13.37
CA LEU A 264 -5.03 -15.87 13.37
C LEU A 264 -4.52 -15.28 14.69
N HIS A 265 -5.39 -14.87 15.63
CA HIS A 265 -4.97 -14.37 16.95
C HIS A 265 -4.14 -15.38 17.76
N ASP A 266 -4.31 -16.68 17.48
CA ASP A 266 -3.58 -17.77 18.12
C ASP A 266 -2.14 -17.94 17.58
N LEU A 267 -1.76 -17.14 16.59
CA LEU A 267 -0.46 -17.19 15.94
C LEU A 267 0.34 -15.93 16.29
N PRO A 268 1.65 -16.03 16.59
CA PRO A 268 2.49 -14.87 16.90
C PRO A 268 2.89 -14.09 15.63
N LEU A 269 1.88 -13.60 14.91
CA LEU A 269 2.03 -12.79 13.71
C LEU A 269 2.34 -11.33 14.06
N THR A 270 3.14 -10.70 13.22
CA THR A 270 3.40 -9.25 13.26
C THR A 270 2.41 -8.48 12.40
N GLY A 271 1.95 -9.07 11.29
CA GLY A 271 0.96 -8.42 10.44
C GLY A 271 0.35 -9.29 9.36
N LEU A 272 -0.68 -8.73 8.74
CA LEU A 272 -1.43 -9.32 7.64
C LEU A 272 -1.27 -8.46 6.39
N VAL A 273 -0.95 -9.09 5.26
CA VAL A 273 -0.86 -8.41 3.96
C VAL A 273 -1.99 -8.91 3.05
N VAL A 274 -2.88 -8.01 2.65
CA VAL A 274 -3.87 -8.29 1.62
C VAL A 274 -3.17 -8.32 0.26
N ARG A 275 -3.09 -9.52 -0.33
CA ARG A 275 -2.49 -9.76 -1.64
C ARG A 275 -3.49 -9.40 -2.74
N ASN A 276 -2.99 -8.71 -3.75
CA ASN A 276 -3.65 -8.35 -5.01
C ASN A 276 -3.00 -9.10 -6.19
N ALA A 277 -2.54 -10.33 -5.93
CA ALA A 277 -1.95 -11.20 -6.95
C ALA A 277 -2.98 -11.63 -8.01
N GLU A 278 -4.26 -11.69 -7.63
CA GLU A 278 -5.38 -12.06 -8.50
C GLU A 278 -6.37 -10.87 -8.61
N PRO A 279 -6.00 -9.83 -9.38
CA PRO A 279 -6.78 -8.61 -9.50
C PRO A 279 -8.17 -8.87 -10.09
N LEU A 280 -9.11 -7.96 -9.79
CA LEU A 280 -10.40 -7.92 -10.47
C LEU A 280 -10.16 -7.33 -11.86
N GLY A 281 -9.80 -8.18 -12.82
CA GLY A 281 -9.44 -7.78 -14.17
C GLY A 281 -10.59 -7.12 -14.94
N LEU A 282 -10.32 -6.84 -16.22
CA LEU A 282 -11.29 -6.29 -17.16
C LEU A 282 -12.57 -7.13 -17.24
N SER A 283 -12.37 -8.42 -17.46
CA SER A 283 -13.41 -9.41 -17.72
C SER A 283 -13.88 -10.14 -16.46
N GLU A 284 -13.77 -9.54 -15.28
CA GLU A 284 -14.23 -10.16 -14.05
C GLU A 284 -15.04 -9.19 -13.17
N GLY A 285 -15.81 -9.75 -12.23
CA GLY A 285 -16.64 -9.04 -11.27
C GLY A 285 -18.13 -9.05 -11.63
N PHE A 286 -18.57 -9.93 -12.52
CA PHE A 286 -19.91 -9.90 -13.11
C PHE A 286 -20.95 -10.75 -12.37
N ASN A 287 -20.69 -11.10 -11.11
CA ASN A 287 -21.70 -11.82 -10.33
C ASN A 287 -23.00 -10.97 -10.25
N PRO A 288 -24.20 -11.60 -10.26
CA PRO A 288 -25.47 -10.87 -10.32
C PRO A 288 -25.66 -9.83 -9.22
N LEU A 289 -25.14 -10.07 -8.02
CA LEU A 289 -25.20 -9.12 -6.90
C LEU A 289 -24.42 -7.83 -7.22
N ALA A 290 -23.19 -7.95 -7.74
CA ALA A 290 -22.39 -6.78 -8.13
C ALA A 290 -23.05 -5.98 -9.26
N MET A 291 -23.63 -6.67 -10.26
CA MET A 291 -24.40 -6.05 -11.34
C MET A 291 -25.61 -5.27 -10.81
N GLN A 292 -26.34 -5.84 -9.85
CA GLN A 292 -27.48 -5.18 -9.22
C GLN A 292 -27.06 -3.94 -8.41
N LEU A 293 -25.97 -4.05 -7.63
CA LEU A 293 -25.45 -2.93 -6.84
C LEU A 293 -25.02 -1.77 -7.74
N PHE A 294 -24.31 -2.07 -8.82
CA PHE A 294 -23.92 -1.06 -9.81
C PHE A 294 -25.13 -0.40 -10.47
N ALA A 295 -26.11 -1.19 -10.93
CA ALA A 295 -27.31 -0.66 -11.56
C ALA A 295 -28.10 0.25 -10.63
N ARG A 296 -28.18 -0.11 -9.34
CA ARG A 296 -28.81 0.71 -8.31
C ARG A 296 -28.08 2.04 -8.08
N GLU A 297 -26.75 2.03 -8.11
CA GLU A 297 -25.94 3.23 -7.85
C GLU A 297 -25.95 4.22 -9.02
N PHE A 298 -25.89 3.73 -10.26
CA PHE A 298 -25.75 4.59 -11.43
C PHE A 298 -27.02 4.74 -12.28
N GLY A 299 -28.08 4.00 -11.97
CA GLY A 299 -29.31 3.99 -12.78
C GLY A 299 -29.12 3.43 -14.19
N VAL A 300 -28.04 2.67 -14.44
CA VAL A 300 -27.71 2.05 -15.73
C VAL A 300 -27.21 0.63 -15.52
N SER A 301 -27.60 -0.30 -16.40
CA SER A 301 -27.07 -1.66 -16.40
C SER A 301 -25.72 -1.73 -17.12
N PHE A 302 -24.86 -2.65 -16.69
CA PHE A 302 -23.65 -3.02 -17.42
C PHE A 302 -23.84 -4.42 -18.00
N ASP A 303 -23.70 -4.56 -19.31
CA ASP A 303 -23.76 -5.86 -19.99
C ASP A 303 -22.35 -6.23 -20.49
N PRO A 304 -21.69 -7.23 -19.89
CA PRO A 304 -20.34 -7.65 -20.31
C PRO A 304 -20.33 -8.28 -21.70
N ILE A 305 -21.41 -8.93 -22.14
CA ILE A 305 -21.45 -9.55 -23.48
C ILE A 305 -21.50 -8.46 -24.53
N LEU A 306 -22.35 -7.43 -24.35
CA LEU A 306 -22.37 -6.29 -25.26
C LEU A 306 -21.10 -5.44 -25.18
N MET A 307 -20.48 -5.34 -24.00
CA MET A 307 -19.26 -4.54 -23.81
C MET A 307 -18.03 -5.18 -24.45
N PHE A 308 -17.94 -6.51 -24.46
CA PHE A 308 -16.72 -7.24 -24.85
C PHE A 308 -16.93 -8.24 -26.01
N GLY A 309 -18.14 -8.31 -26.58
CA GLY A 309 -18.54 -9.28 -27.60
C GLY A 309 -18.00 -8.96 -28.99
N ASP A 310 -18.06 -7.70 -29.41
CA ASP A 310 -17.80 -7.30 -30.79
C ASP A 310 -16.36 -6.86 -31.07
N ASP A 311 -15.59 -6.50 -30.03
CA ASP A 311 -14.29 -5.87 -30.24
C ASP A 311 -13.20 -6.39 -29.30
N ARG A 312 -12.27 -7.17 -29.85
CA ARG A 312 -11.05 -7.61 -29.17
C ARG A 312 -10.11 -6.45 -28.85
N THR A 313 -10.31 -5.26 -29.41
CA THR A 313 -9.47 -4.08 -29.17
C THR A 313 -9.52 -3.58 -27.72
N VAL A 314 -10.64 -3.79 -27.00
CA VAL A 314 -10.78 -3.43 -25.57
C VAL A 314 -9.76 -4.18 -24.70
N PHE A 315 -9.34 -5.37 -25.13
CA PHE A 315 -8.31 -6.17 -24.45
C PHE A 315 -6.88 -5.83 -24.90
N GLN A 316 -6.71 -5.05 -25.96
CA GLN A 316 -5.41 -4.69 -26.56
C GLN A 316 -5.01 -3.22 -26.33
N THR A 317 -5.72 -2.46 -25.49
CA THR A 317 -5.42 -1.04 -25.25
C THR A 317 -4.07 -0.83 -24.56
N ASN A 318 -3.01 -0.86 -25.34
CA ASN A 318 -1.74 -0.18 -25.09
C ASN A 318 -1.96 1.28 -25.48
N SER A 319 -2.47 2.08 -24.54
CA SER A 319 -2.42 3.55 -24.36
C SER A 319 -2.16 4.58 -25.49
N GLU A 320 -1.98 4.24 -26.77
CA GLU A 320 -1.71 5.22 -27.85
C GLU A 320 -2.82 5.27 -28.90
N SER A 321 -3.60 4.20 -29.07
CA SER A 321 -4.75 4.19 -30.00
C SER A 321 -6.00 4.66 -29.26
N GLY A 322 -6.56 5.81 -29.66
CA GLY A 322 -7.71 6.48 -29.04
C GLY A 322 -9.05 5.74 -29.07
N VAL A 323 -9.10 4.49 -28.61
CA VAL A 323 -10.34 3.73 -28.42
C VAL A 323 -11.17 4.42 -27.34
N ARG A 324 -12.23 5.10 -27.77
CA ARG A 324 -13.15 5.83 -26.89
C ARG A 324 -14.14 4.86 -26.26
N LEU A 325 -13.81 4.33 -25.09
CA LEU A 325 -14.70 3.43 -24.35
C LEU A 325 -15.99 4.16 -23.90
N PRO A 326 -17.16 3.48 -23.92
CA PRO A 326 -18.43 4.07 -23.49
C PRO A 326 -18.39 4.58 -22.04
N SER A 327 -19.21 5.58 -21.70
CA SER A 327 -19.25 6.14 -20.34
C SER A 327 -19.63 5.10 -19.27
N VAL A 328 -20.48 4.13 -19.62
CA VAL A 328 -20.88 3.04 -18.73
C VAL A 328 -19.70 2.12 -18.37
N PHE A 329 -18.72 1.96 -19.27
CA PHE A 329 -17.48 1.24 -18.97
C PHE A 329 -16.69 1.92 -17.86
N TRP A 330 -16.47 3.23 -17.97
CA TRP A 330 -15.72 3.98 -16.96
C TRP A 330 -16.43 4.04 -15.62
N LYS A 331 -17.78 4.14 -15.63
CA LYS A 331 -18.59 4.00 -14.42
C LYS A 331 -18.35 2.64 -13.77
N TRP A 332 -18.40 1.55 -14.55
CA TRP A 332 -18.19 0.20 -14.06
C TRP A 332 -16.77 -0.01 -13.52
N ALA A 333 -15.72 0.36 -14.26
CA ALA A 333 -14.33 0.24 -13.84
C ALA A 333 -14.06 1.03 -12.55
N GLY A 334 -14.49 2.29 -12.50
CA GLY A 334 -14.41 3.14 -11.31
C GLY A 334 -15.16 2.56 -10.11
N TRP A 335 -16.38 2.08 -10.33
CA TRP A 335 -17.19 1.48 -9.27
C TRP A 335 -16.55 0.22 -8.70
N LYS A 336 -16.08 -0.70 -9.56
CA LYS A 336 -15.39 -1.94 -9.13
C LYS A 336 -14.23 -1.64 -8.19
N ALA A 337 -13.36 -0.70 -8.56
CA ALA A 337 -12.19 -0.35 -7.76
C ALA A 337 -12.57 0.22 -6.39
N ARG A 338 -13.51 1.18 -6.36
CA ARG A 338 -13.98 1.80 -5.12
C ARG A 338 -14.74 0.83 -4.22
N GLU A 339 -15.64 0.04 -4.78
CA GLU A 339 -16.46 -0.91 -4.03
C GLU A 339 -15.60 -2.02 -3.41
N ARG A 340 -14.66 -2.56 -4.19
CA ARG A 340 -13.67 -3.52 -3.69
C ARG A 340 -12.86 -2.94 -2.54
N LEU A 341 -12.31 -1.74 -2.71
CA LEU A 341 -11.51 -1.09 -1.67
C LEU A 341 -12.37 -0.77 -0.43
N ARG A 342 -13.61 -0.33 -0.60
CA ARG A 342 -14.56 -0.09 0.50
C ARG A 342 -14.76 -1.34 1.34
N ILE A 343 -14.95 -2.50 0.71
CA ILE A 343 -15.10 -3.78 1.41
C ILE A 343 -13.81 -4.15 2.14
N ILE A 344 -12.64 -4.04 1.49
CA ILE A 344 -11.34 -4.34 2.12
C ILE A 344 -11.08 -3.42 3.32
N ARG A 345 -11.36 -2.12 3.20
CA ARG A 345 -11.22 -1.14 4.30
C ARG A 345 -12.08 -1.54 5.49
N SER A 346 -13.35 -1.85 5.26
CA SER A 346 -14.28 -2.27 6.32
C SER A 346 -13.83 -3.58 6.98
N LEU A 347 -13.31 -4.53 6.21
CA LEU A 347 -12.71 -5.77 6.74
C LEU A 347 -11.51 -5.47 7.64
N VAL A 348 -10.55 -4.65 7.17
CA VAL A 348 -9.37 -4.27 7.95
C VAL A 348 -9.74 -3.52 9.22
N GLU A 349 -10.68 -2.57 9.16
CA GLU A 349 -11.17 -1.84 10.32
C GLU A 349 -11.80 -2.77 11.36
N THR A 350 -12.60 -3.74 10.91
CA THR A 350 -13.20 -4.76 11.78
C THR A 350 -12.13 -5.64 12.42
N LEU A 351 -11.13 -6.08 11.64
CA LEU A 351 -10.05 -6.92 12.13
C LEU A 351 -9.14 -6.18 13.10
N ARG A 352 -8.87 -4.88 12.91
CA ARG A 352 -8.07 -4.08 13.85
C ARG A 352 -8.67 -4.02 15.25
N VAL A 353 -9.99 -4.08 15.37
CA VAL A 353 -10.66 -4.15 16.68
C VAL A 353 -10.37 -5.49 17.36
N ARG A 354 -10.38 -6.60 16.60
CA ARG A 354 -10.12 -7.96 17.12
C ARG A 354 -8.63 -8.29 17.28
N LEU A 355 -7.77 -7.69 16.45
CA LEU A 355 -6.34 -7.97 16.31
C LEU A 355 -5.53 -6.66 16.39
N PRO A 356 -5.57 -5.93 17.53
CA PRO A 356 -5.02 -4.58 17.64
C PRO A 356 -3.49 -4.51 17.56
N HIS A 357 -2.80 -5.66 17.69
CA HIS A 357 -1.35 -5.76 17.60
C HIS A 357 -0.84 -5.97 16.17
N LEU A 358 -1.72 -6.35 15.22
CA LEU A 358 -1.30 -6.64 13.85
C LEU A 358 -1.16 -5.35 13.02
N GLU A 359 -0.06 -5.29 12.27
CA GLU A 359 0.10 -4.37 11.16
C GLU A 359 -0.68 -4.88 9.94
N PHE A 360 -1.33 -3.98 9.19
CA PHE A 360 -2.07 -4.35 7.98
C PHE A 360 -1.43 -3.72 6.75
N GLY A 361 -1.06 -4.54 5.78
CA GLY A 361 -0.56 -4.09 4.49
C GLY A 361 -1.43 -4.50 3.32
N MET A 362 -1.15 -3.89 2.17
CA MET A 362 -1.76 -4.27 0.89
C MET A 362 -0.69 -4.28 -0.19
N THR A 363 -0.73 -5.27 -1.08
CA THR A 363 0.11 -5.21 -2.28
C THR A 363 -0.51 -4.32 -3.34
N LEU A 364 0.30 -3.53 -4.04
CA LEU A 364 -0.08 -2.67 -5.14
C LEU A 364 0.65 -3.07 -6.42
N GLN A 365 0.02 -2.80 -7.56
CA GLN A 365 0.62 -2.99 -8.87
C GLN A 365 1.37 -1.71 -9.25
N PRO A 366 2.66 -1.79 -9.65
CA PRO A 366 3.42 -0.59 -10.01
C PRO A 366 2.75 0.24 -11.10
N GLN A 367 2.12 -0.42 -12.08
CA GLN A 367 1.40 0.21 -13.18
C GLN A 367 0.21 1.04 -12.69
N SER A 368 -0.39 0.73 -11.54
CA SER A 368 -1.46 1.57 -10.99
C SER A 368 -0.95 2.95 -10.60
N VAL A 369 0.34 3.08 -10.30
CA VAL A 369 0.99 4.34 -9.93
C VAL A 369 1.36 5.15 -11.16
N THR A 370 2.14 4.54 -12.06
CA THR A 370 2.68 5.21 -13.26
C THR A 370 1.65 5.35 -14.38
N GLU A 371 0.66 4.45 -14.45
CA GLU A 371 -0.38 4.41 -15.49
C GLU A 371 -1.78 4.24 -14.85
N PRO A 372 -2.32 5.24 -14.13
CA PRO A 372 -3.53 5.10 -13.31
C PRO A 372 -4.75 4.54 -14.06
N MET A 373 -4.89 4.88 -15.34
CA MET A 373 -5.98 4.35 -16.18
C MET A 373 -5.85 2.85 -16.41
N ARG A 374 -4.63 2.34 -16.63
CA ARG A 374 -4.37 0.89 -16.73
C ARG A 374 -4.51 0.20 -15.37
N GLY A 375 -4.04 0.87 -14.31
CA GLY A 375 -4.34 0.55 -12.90
C GLY A 375 -5.80 0.19 -12.69
N LEU A 376 -6.67 1.14 -13.08
CA LEU A 376 -8.11 1.02 -12.91
C LEU A 376 -8.72 -0.11 -13.75
N ILE A 377 -8.32 -0.19 -15.02
CA ILE A 377 -8.87 -1.13 -16.01
C ILE A 377 -8.47 -2.58 -15.70
N HIS A 378 -7.18 -2.83 -15.51
CA HIS A 378 -6.64 -4.18 -15.41
C HIS A 378 -6.57 -4.70 -13.98
N PHE A 379 -6.51 -3.80 -12.99
CA PHE A 379 -6.30 -4.20 -11.60
C PHE A 379 -7.46 -3.84 -10.67
N ALA A 380 -8.44 -3.07 -11.16
CA ALA A 380 -9.47 -2.43 -10.34
C ALA A 380 -8.83 -1.73 -9.12
N GLU A 381 -7.77 -0.97 -9.38
CA GLU A 381 -6.93 -0.34 -8.37
C GLU A 381 -6.78 1.15 -8.64
N ASP A 382 -7.07 1.95 -7.62
CA ASP A 382 -6.71 3.37 -7.53
C ASP A 382 -5.77 3.51 -6.33
N TRP A 383 -4.47 3.60 -6.61
CA TRP A 383 -3.46 3.56 -5.55
C TRP A 383 -3.54 4.76 -4.60
N ILE A 384 -3.99 5.93 -5.10
CA ILE A 384 -4.15 7.14 -4.30
C ILE A 384 -5.27 6.94 -3.28
N ASP A 385 -6.38 6.32 -3.71
CA ASP A 385 -7.43 5.93 -2.78
C ASP A 385 -6.90 4.85 -1.82
N VAL A 386 -6.22 3.79 -2.28
CA VAL A 386 -5.64 2.78 -1.40
C VAL A 386 -4.71 3.39 -0.33
N ALA A 387 -3.85 4.34 -0.72
CA ALA A 387 -2.93 5.05 0.17
C ALA A 387 -3.61 5.83 1.30
N ARG A 388 -4.86 6.25 1.10
CA ARG A 388 -5.69 6.93 2.12
C ARG A 388 -6.40 5.97 3.06
N GLY A 389 -6.33 4.66 2.79
CA GLY A 389 -6.95 3.62 3.58
C GLY A 389 -6.29 3.35 4.93
N PRO A 390 -6.84 2.41 5.72
CA PRO A 390 -6.35 2.03 7.03
C PRO A 390 -5.18 1.03 6.93
N PHE A 391 -4.25 1.23 6.00
CA PHE A 391 -3.08 0.37 5.82
C PHE A 391 -1.84 1.01 6.46
N ASP A 392 -1.02 0.18 7.10
CA ASP A 392 0.25 0.57 7.73
C ASP A 392 1.40 0.56 6.71
N MET A 393 1.33 -0.33 5.72
CA MET A 393 2.38 -0.57 4.73
C MET A 393 1.82 -0.98 3.36
N PHE A 394 2.62 -0.77 2.31
CA PHE A 394 2.31 -1.12 0.93
C PHE A 394 3.44 -1.95 0.33
N LEU A 395 3.07 -3.04 -0.34
CA LEU A 395 4.04 -3.94 -0.97
C LEU A 395 3.95 -3.81 -2.49
N VAL A 396 5.07 -3.50 -3.15
CA VAL A 396 5.12 -3.33 -4.62
C VAL A 396 6.05 -4.39 -5.19
N LYS A 397 5.59 -5.18 -6.16
CA LYS A 397 6.48 -6.13 -6.84
C LYS A 397 7.34 -5.37 -7.85
N VAL A 398 8.66 -5.50 -7.73
CA VAL A 398 9.62 -4.90 -8.65
C VAL A 398 10.27 -6.02 -9.44
N GLU A 399 9.97 -6.06 -10.74
CA GLU A 399 10.65 -6.98 -11.64
C GLU A 399 12.04 -6.44 -11.99
N GLY A 400 13.04 -7.32 -11.99
CA GLY A 400 14.38 -6.97 -12.46
C GLY A 400 14.38 -6.66 -13.96
N PRO A 401 15.33 -5.86 -14.47
CA PRO A 401 15.36 -5.44 -15.87
C PRO A 401 15.50 -6.60 -16.88
N ASP A 402 15.94 -7.79 -16.44
CA ASP A 402 16.19 -8.92 -17.34
C ASP A 402 14.91 -9.57 -17.90
N ARG A 403 13.77 -9.49 -17.20
CA ARG A 403 12.52 -10.13 -17.68
C ARG A 403 11.92 -9.41 -18.89
N LYS A 404 11.97 -8.08 -18.91
CA LYS A 404 11.49 -7.28 -20.06
C LYS A 404 12.36 -7.49 -21.28
N ILE A 405 13.68 -7.62 -21.12
CA ILE A 405 14.62 -7.87 -22.21
C ILE A 405 14.42 -9.28 -22.81
N VAL A 406 14.19 -10.31 -21.99
CA VAL A 406 13.91 -11.66 -22.51
C VAL A 406 12.58 -11.71 -23.26
N HIS A 407 11.55 -10.97 -22.81
CA HIS A 407 10.29 -10.87 -23.56
C HIS A 407 10.41 -10.04 -24.85
N SER A 408 11.20 -8.96 -24.88
CA SER A 408 11.41 -8.16 -26.09
C SER A 408 12.23 -8.91 -27.14
N ILE A 409 13.26 -9.65 -26.71
CA ILE A 409 14.06 -10.54 -27.58
C ILE A 409 13.21 -11.69 -28.12
N ALA A 410 12.34 -12.29 -27.29
CA ALA A 410 11.41 -13.33 -27.74
C ALA A 410 10.35 -12.80 -28.73
N GLN A 411 10.10 -11.49 -28.74
CA GLN A 411 9.16 -10.82 -29.66
C GLN A 411 9.87 -10.09 -30.83
N GLY A 412 11.18 -10.28 -31.02
CA GLY A 412 11.91 -9.72 -32.16
C GLY A 412 12.03 -8.19 -32.18
N SER A 413 11.79 -7.51 -31.05
CA SER A 413 11.95 -6.06 -30.93
C SER A 413 13.38 -5.71 -30.49
N SER A 414 14.00 -4.75 -31.17
CA SER A 414 15.32 -4.22 -30.79
C SER A 414 15.24 -3.62 -29.38
N PRO A 415 16.28 -3.79 -28.54
CA PRO A 415 16.31 -3.18 -27.21
C PRO A 415 16.48 -1.66 -27.37
N GLU A 416 15.37 -0.95 -27.51
CA GLU A 416 15.36 0.51 -27.43
C GLU A 416 15.82 0.96 -26.05
N SER A 417 16.57 2.06 -26.07
CA SER A 417 17.30 2.69 -24.98
C SER A 417 16.57 2.70 -23.64
N SER A 418 17.25 2.20 -22.60
CA SER A 418 17.12 2.51 -21.17
C SER A 418 15.91 3.35 -20.74
N GLU A 419 14.69 2.83 -20.90
CA GLU A 419 13.55 3.38 -20.16
C GLU A 419 13.80 3.13 -18.66
N PRO A 420 13.52 4.12 -17.79
CA PRO A 420 13.50 3.90 -16.35
C PRO A 420 12.63 2.69 -16.06
N ASN A 421 13.09 1.78 -15.20
CA ASN A 421 12.24 0.67 -14.78
C ASN A 421 10.97 1.24 -14.13
N ASN A 422 9.83 1.20 -14.83
CA ASN A 422 8.54 1.75 -14.36
C ASN A 422 8.22 1.34 -12.92
N ASP A 423 8.66 0.16 -12.49
CA ASP A 423 8.46 -0.31 -11.12
C ASP A 423 9.24 0.51 -10.07
N VAL A 424 10.46 0.94 -10.39
CA VAL A 424 11.28 1.80 -9.52
C VAL A 424 10.72 3.22 -9.51
N THR A 425 10.27 3.71 -10.66
CA THR A 425 9.58 5.01 -10.77
C THR A 425 8.31 5.03 -9.91
N ALA A 426 7.47 4.00 -10.01
CA ALA A 426 6.29 3.85 -9.16
C ALA A 426 6.62 3.92 -7.66
N VAL A 427 7.67 3.22 -7.22
CA VAL A 427 8.11 3.25 -5.82
C VAL A 427 8.59 4.64 -5.40
N ALA A 428 9.29 5.36 -6.26
CA ALA A 428 9.74 6.72 -6.00
C ALA A 428 8.56 7.70 -5.86
N GLU A 429 7.61 7.66 -6.80
CA GLU A 429 6.39 8.49 -6.76
C GLU A 429 5.54 8.20 -5.51
N MET A 430 5.39 6.93 -5.14
CA MET A 430 4.72 6.55 -3.90
C MET A 430 5.46 7.08 -2.68
N ALA A 431 6.79 6.99 -2.64
CA ALA A 431 7.60 7.45 -1.51
C ALA A 431 7.46 8.96 -1.32
N GLU A 432 7.48 9.71 -2.41
CA GLU A 432 7.25 11.15 -2.44
C GLU A 432 5.84 11.50 -1.94
N TYR A 433 4.81 10.89 -2.52
CA TYR A 433 3.42 11.16 -2.15
C TYR A 433 3.10 10.82 -0.68
N LEU A 434 3.62 9.69 -0.18
CA LEU A 434 3.38 9.26 1.19
C LEU A 434 4.21 10.06 2.20
N GLY A 435 5.35 10.62 1.79
CA GLY A 435 6.33 11.25 2.69
C GLY A 435 6.89 10.28 3.75
N LYS A 436 6.67 8.97 3.57
CA LYS A 436 7.02 7.89 4.51
C LYS A 436 7.52 6.66 3.72
N PRO A 437 8.75 6.70 3.17
CA PRO A 437 9.29 5.62 2.35
C PRO A 437 9.36 4.28 3.09
N ASP A 438 9.47 4.30 4.42
CA ASP A 438 9.44 3.15 5.34
C ASP A 438 8.12 2.37 5.31
N LYS A 439 7.03 2.98 4.83
CA LYS A 439 5.76 2.30 4.56
C LYS A 439 5.76 1.49 3.27
N ILE A 440 6.74 1.67 2.40
CA ILE A 440 6.78 0.99 1.09
C ILE A 440 7.82 -0.11 1.17
N TRP A 441 7.41 -1.33 0.86
CA TRP A 441 8.31 -2.47 0.74
C TRP A 441 8.27 -3.01 -0.68
N THR A 442 9.42 -3.30 -1.26
CA THR A 442 9.50 -3.88 -2.59
C THR A 442 9.71 -5.37 -2.51
N ILE A 443 8.89 -6.15 -3.21
CA ILE A 443 9.11 -7.58 -3.44
C ILE A 443 10.03 -7.72 -4.65
N MET A 444 11.24 -8.20 -4.43
CA MET A 444 12.26 -8.40 -5.45
C MET A 444 12.22 -9.84 -5.93
N ALA A 445 11.91 -10.04 -7.21
CA ALA A 445 11.94 -11.36 -7.82
C ALA A 445 13.37 -11.92 -7.91
N PRO A 446 13.57 -13.24 -7.78
CA PRO A 446 14.89 -13.85 -7.98
C PRO A 446 15.32 -13.70 -9.45
N ARG A 447 16.55 -13.24 -9.68
CA ARG A 447 17.15 -13.23 -11.03
C ARG A 447 17.62 -14.63 -11.38
N SER A 448 17.33 -15.09 -12.59
CA SER A 448 17.82 -16.37 -13.08
C SER A 448 19.36 -16.37 -13.14
N GLY A 449 20.01 -17.21 -12.33
CA GLY A 449 21.36 -17.70 -12.62
C GLY A 449 22.58 -17.03 -11.98
N SER A 450 22.52 -16.04 -11.09
CA SER A 450 23.72 -15.65 -10.30
C SER A 450 23.44 -14.79 -9.07
N ALA A 451 24.43 -14.79 -8.16
CA ALA A 451 24.52 -14.05 -6.91
C ALA A 451 23.94 -12.63 -6.98
N TYR A 452 23.23 -12.25 -5.90
CA TYR A 452 22.68 -10.93 -5.60
C TYR A 452 23.48 -9.76 -6.21
N ARG A 453 23.19 -9.40 -7.48
CA ARG A 453 23.69 -8.17 -8.10
C ARG A 453 23.03 -6.96 -7.44
N PRO A 454 23.64 -5.76 -7.51
CA PRO A 454 23.15 -4.57 -6.82
C PRO A 454 21.67 -4.36 -7.12
N SER A 455 20.88 -4.25 -6.05
CA SER A 455 19.46 -3.94 -6.13
C SER A 455 19.27 -2.66 -6.94
N PRO A 456 18.15 -2.50 -7.69
CA PRO A 456 17.83 -1.20 -8.26
C PRO A 456 17.93 -0.13 -7.17
N MET A 457 18.42 1.06 -7.54
CA MET A 457 18.54 2.19 -6.60
C MET A 457 17.13 2.61 -6.17
N LEU A 458 16.63 2.01 -5.11
CA LEU A 458 15.37 2.37 -4.47
C LEU A 458 15.58 3.60 -3.57
N PRO A 459 14.53 4.42 -3.38
CA PRO A 459 14.57 5.52 -2.42
C PRO A 459 15.04 5.05 -1.03
N LYS A 460 15.79 5.91 -0.34
CA LYS A 460 16.28 5.63 1.02
C LYS A 460 15.07 5.43 1.95
N GLY A 461 15.12 4.36 2.75
CA GLY A 461 14.04 4.02 3.69
C GLY A 461 13.00 3.04 3.15
N VAL A 462 13.02 2.69 1.85
CA VAL A 462 12.15 1.64 1.30
C VAL A 462 12.59 0.26 1.80
N GLY A 463 11.63 -0.53 2.29
CA GLY A 463 11.86 -1.92 2.71
C GLY A 463 12.09 -2.85 1.52
N ARG A 464 12.83 -3.95 1.72
CA ARG A 464 13.17 -4.92 0.69
C ARG A 464 12.78 -6.33 1.13
N ILE A 465 11.90 -6.97 0.39
CA ILE A 465 11.50 -8.36 0.58
C ILE A 465 12.02 -9.16 -0.62
N TYR A 466 12.85 -10.17 -0.37
CA TYR A 466 13.42 -10.99 -1.43
C TYR A 466 12.56 -12.25 -1.62
N GLU A 467 12.02 -12.43 -2.81
CA GLU A 467 11.25 -13.63 -3.16
C GLU A 467 12.21 -14.80 -3.37
N ARG A 468 12.04 -15.86 -2.57
CA ARG A 468 12.74 -17.12 -2.82
C ARG A 468 11.90 -17.95 -3.80
N PRO A 469 12.52 -18.58 -4.80
CA PRO A 469 11.79 -19.51 -5.66
C PRO A 469 11.17 -20.62 -4.80
N ALA A 470 10.03 -21.14 -5.28
CA ALA A 470 9.48 -22.36 -4.72
C ALA A 470 10.54 -23.48 -4.82
N ALA A 471 10.58 -24.38 -3.84
CA ALA A 471 11.34 -25.60 -3.98
C ALA A 471 10.91 -26.33 -5.27
N PRO A 472 11.85 -26.91 -6.04
CA PRO A 472 11.53 -27.67 -7.24
C PRO A 472 10.60 -28.85 -6.96
#